data_AF-A0A0C4F2G2-F1
#
_entry.id   AF-A0A0C4F2G2-F1
#
_cell.length_a   1.000
_cell.length_b   1.000
_cell.length_c   1.000
_cell.angle_alpha   90.00
_cell.angle_beta   90.00
_cell.angle_gamma   90.00
#
_symmetry.space_group_name_H-M   'P 1'
#
loop_
_entity.id
_entity.type
_entity.pdbx_description
1 polymer ?
#
loop_
_entity_poly.entity_id
_entity_poly.type
_entity_poly.pdbx_seq_one_letter_code
_entity_poly.pdbx_strand_id
1 'polypeptide(L)'
;MSTLDNRVQNALPHQDSSAKEEFRMIREKFDEKHQEIYKLYTDSLIWSYTETLTEELGGLVMIVRRYGQPEKHGGRYLWNARIRLPLRTRNQQEKGYSLARRKIDTLLELLNWYHNLFSLNGLDREILGREEGNHGKLLEWFYEQLFVDTDDHPLLLGEAKVGGQEPNPKKTFTTAQKRLYETLVGTARLAGLEAVRLAFDLLELWYRAEFSSLSTRPFSAVDYPAQLLQAVRNYPPRYPTHKMAKQRVLH
;
A
#
# COMPACT_ATOMS: atom_id res chain seq x y z
N MET A 1 -5.45 -8.20 21.73
CA MET A 1 -4.29 -8.15 20.82
C MET A 1 -3.37 -9.34 21.00
N SER A 2 -3.05 -9.76 22.24
CA SER A 2 -2.14 -10.91 22.50
C SER A 2 -2.43 -12.20 21.74
N THR A 3 -3.69 -12.56 21.48
CA THR A 3 -4.03 -13.79 20.73
C THR A 3 -3.82 -13.68 19.22
N LEU A 4 -4.06 -12.50 18.62
CA LEU A 4 -3.83 -12.25 17.20
C LEU A 4 -2.34 -12.16 16.90
N ASP A 5 -1.62 -11.38 17.71
CA ASP A 5 -0.19 -11.17 17.55
C ASP A 5 0.55 -12.50 17.67
N ASN A 6 0.20 -13.33 18.65
CA ASN A 6 0.77 -14.68 18.79
C ASN A 6 0.54 -15.55 17.56
N ARG A 7 -0.64 -15.48 16.93
CA ARG A 7 -0.94 -16.28 15.73
C ARG A 7 -0.14 -15.81 14.52
N VAL A 8 -0.02 -14.51 14.34
CA VAL A 8 0.84 -13.92 13.30
C VAL A 8 2.27 -14.38 13.51
N GLN A 9 2.82 -14.23 14.71
CA GLN A 9 4.19 -14.64 15.02
C GLN A 9 4.40 -16.14 14.80
N ASN A 10 3.41 -16.97 15.14
CA ASN A 10 3.46 -18.40 14.88
C ASN A 10 3.29 -18.75 13.39
N ALA A 11 2.79 -17.86 12.55
CA ALA A 11 2.61 -18.07 11.11
C ALA A 11 3.84 -17.65 10.30
N LEU A 12 4.59 -16.64 10.74
CA LEU A 12 5.76 -16.12 10.01
C LEU A 12 6.82 -17.18 9.66
N PRO A 13 7.19 -18.13 10.55
CA PRO A 13 8.15 -19.17 10.19
C PRO A 13 7.70 -20.03 9.00
N HIS A 14 6.38 -20.18 8.81
CA HIS A 14 5.76 -20.97 7.77
C HIS A 14 5.50 -20.22 6.47
N GLN A 15 5.89 -18.94 6.37
CA GLN A 15 5.81 -18.20 5.12
C GLN A 15 6.69 -18.87 4.05
N ASP A 16 6.11 -19.05 2.87
CA ASP A 16 6.77 -19.64 1.72
C ASP A 16 8.05 -18.89 1.33
N SER A 17 9.04 -19.61 0.81
CA SER A 17 10.33 -19.02 0.41
C SER A 17 10.19 -17.98 -0.71
N SER A 18 9.29 -18.19 -1.68
CA SER A 18 9.00 -17.21 -2.73
C SER A 18 8.39 -15.95 -2.14
N ALA A 19 7.42 -16.10 -1.24
CA ALA A 19 6.79 -14.95 -0.57
C ALA A 19 7.79 -14.14 0.28
N LYS A 20 8.73 -14.81 0.97
CA LYS A 20 9.82 -14.13 1.69
C LYS A 20 10.73 -13.34 0.76
N GLU A 21 11.06 -13.90 -0.39
CA GLU A 21 11.89 -13.27 -1.40
C GLU A 21 11.18 -12.06 -2.04
N GLU A 22 9.90 -12.21 -2.40
CA GLU A 22 9.04 -11.13 -2.89
C GLU A 22 8.99 -9.98 -1.87
N PHE A 23 8.79 -10.28 -0.59
CA PHE A 23 8.78 -9.26 0.46
C PHE A 23 10.12 -8.53 0.58
N ARG A 24 11.25 -9.25 0.47
CA ARG A 24 12.59 -8.65 0.47
C ARG A 24 12.76 -7.68 -0.68
N MET A 25 12.48 -8.10 -1.91
CA MET A 25 12.61 -7.26 -3.11
C MET A 25 11.71 -6.01 -3.04
N ILE A 26 10.46 -6.17 -2.57
CA ILE A 26 9.57 -5.03 -2.39
C ILE A 26 10.11 -4.08 -1.32
N ARG A 27 10.63 -4.59 -0.20
CA ARG A 27 11.22 -3.75 0.85
C ARG A 27 12.39 -2.91 0.33
N GLU A 28 13.27 -3.50 -0.47
CA GLU A 28 14.37 -2.78 -1.14
C GLU A 28 13.83 -1.66 -2.04
N LYS A 29 12.80 -1.96 -2.85
CA LYS A 29 12.11 -0.99 -3.70
C LYS A 29 11.46 0.15 -2.88
N PHE A 30 10.86 -0.15 -1.73
CA PHE A 30 10.35 0.87 -0.80
C PHE A 30 11.48 1.73 -0.24
N ASP A 31 12.60 1.14 0.17
CA ASP A 31 13.73 1.88 0.72
C ASP A 31 14.32 2.86 -0.29
N GLU A 32 14.52 2.44 -1.55
CA GLU A 32 14.92 3.32 -2.65
C GLU A 32 13.93 4.47 -2.83
N LYS A 33 12.63 4.15 -2.89
CA LYS A 33 11.59 5.17 -3.06
C LYS A 33 11.53 6.12 -1.87
N HIS A 34 11.74 5.64 -0.65
CA HIS A 34 11.82 6.48 0.54
C HIS A 34 12.96 7.49 0.46
N GLN A 35 14.11 7.13 -0.11
CA GLN A 35 15.21 8.07 -0.32
C GLN A 35 14.87 9.15 -1.35
N GLU A 36 14.21 8.77 -2.45
CA GLU A 36 13.71 9.73 -3.44
C GLU A 36 12.75 10.73 -2.79
N ILE A 37 11.72 10.23 -2.10
CA ILE A 37 10.72 11.08 -1.46
C ILE A 37 11.36 11.95 -0.37
N TYR A 38 12.28 11.42 0.43
CA TYR A 38 12.97 12.21 1.44
C TYR A 38 13.69 13.42 0.82
N LYS A 39 14.39 13.24 -0.31
CA LYS A 39 15.00 14.34 -1.08
C LYS A 39 13.95 15.37 -1.52
N LEU A 40 12.78 14.94 -1.98
CA LEU A 40 11.69 15.86 -2.37
C LEU A 40 11.25 16.77 -1.22
N TYR A 41 11.22 16.26 0.02
CA TYR A 41 10.88 17.06 1.19
C TYR A 41 12.03 17.97 1.63
N THR A 42 13.29 17.53 1.54
CA THR A 42 14.44 18.37 1.93
C THR A 42 14.74 19.49 0.94
N ASP A 43 14.68 19.21 -0.36
CA ASP A 43 15.02 20.19 -1.41
C ASP A 43 14.01 21.35 -1.47
N SER A 44 12.80 21.12 -0.98
CA SER A 44 11.75 22.13 -0.91
C SER A 44 12.00 23.22 0.14
N LEU A 45 12.86 22.96 1.13
CA LEU A 45 13.21 23.95 2.16
C LEU A 45 14.23 24.98 1.66
N ILE A 46 14.83 24.77 0.48
CA ILE A 46 16.01 25.51 0.01
C ILE A 46 15.66 26.54 -1.07
N TRP A 47 14.51 26.43 -1.75
CA TRP A 47 14.21 27.23 -2.95
C TRP A 47 13.04 28.19 -2.75
N SER A 48 13.35 29.47 -2.57
CA SER A 48 12.38 30.56 -2.34
C SER A 48 11.62 31.05 -3.58
N TYR A 49 11.88 30.49 -4.77
CA TYR A 49 11.42 31.04 -6.06
C TYR A 49 10.38 30.21 -6.82
N THR A 50 9.94 29.07 -6.27
CA THR A 50 8.87 28.27 -6.88
C THR A 50 7.64 28.30 -5.99
N GLU A 51 6.50 28.75 -6.52
CA GLU A 51 5.21 28.70 -5.85
C GLU A 51 4.92 27.26 -5.42
N THR A 52 5.08 26.98 -4.13
CA THR A 52 4.60 25.75 -3.52
C THR A 52 3.12 25.97 -3.25
N LEU A 53 2.28 25.46 -4.13
CA LEU A 53 0.85 25.61 -4.02
C LEU A 53 0.26 24.41 -3.29
N THR A 54 -0.65 24.70 -2.38
CA THR A 54 -1.55 23.69 -1.84
C THR A 54 -2.74 23.62 -2.78
N GLU A 55 -2.95 22.47 -3.39
CA GLU A 55 -3.97 22.24 -4.41
C GLU A 55 -4.82 21.03 -4.06
N GLU A 56 -6.07 21.05 -4.46
CA GLU A 56 -6.90 19.86 -4.44
C GLU A 56 -6.60 19.06 -5.71
N LEU A 57 -6.09 17.83 -5.55
CA LEU A 57 -5.93 16.88 -6.63
C LEU A 57 -6.88 15.71 -6.36
N GLY A 58 -7.77 15.37 -7.28
CA GLY A 58 -8.60 14.16 -7.18
C GLY A 58 -9.38 14.03 -5.85
N GLY A 59 -9.73 15.16 -5.22
CA GLY A 59 -10.44 15.23 -3.93
C GLY A 59 -9.56 15.23 -2.68
N LEU A 60 -8.23 15.30 -2.80
CA LEU A 60 -7.30 15.38 -1.67
C LEU A 60 -6.45 16.65 -1.75
N VAL A 61 -6.21 17.27 -0.60
CA VAL A 61 -5.34 18.44 -0.49
C VAL A 61 -3.88 17.99 -0.52
N MET A 62 -3.14 18.43 -1.54
CA MET A 62 -1.76 18.03 -1.82
C MET A 62 -0.87 19.27 -1.93
N ILE A 63 0.42 19.10 -1.65
CA ILE A 63 1.44 20.08 -2.00
C ILE A 63 1.97 19.74 -3.38
N VAL A 64 1.78 20.66 -4.33
CA VAL A 64 2.18 20.48 -5.73
C VAL A 64 3.22 21.54 -6.08
N ARG A 65 4.37 21.08 -6.57
CA ARG A 65 5.43 21.96 -7.09
C ARG A 65 5.72 21.61 -8.54
N ARG A 66 5.26 22.46 -9.45
CA ARG A 66 5.54 22.33 -10.89
C ARG A 66 6.96 22.82 -11.21
N TYR A 67 7.62 22.17 -12.16
CA TYR A 67 8.96 22.51 -12.62
C TYR A 67 9.16 22.12 -14.08
N GLY A 68 10.22 22.69 -14.68
CA GLY A 68 10.51 22.51 -16.10
C GLY A 68 9.57 23.31 -16.99
N GLN A 69 9.67 23.10 -18.30
CA GLN A 69 8.74 23.65 -19.28
C GLN A 69 7.54 22.70 -19.45
N PRO A 70 6.33 23.23 -19.71
CA PRO A 70 5.19 22.39 -19.98
C PRO A 70 5.35 21.69 -21.32
N GLU A 71 5.08 20.39 -21.34
CA GLU A 71 5.04 19.61 -22.56
C GLU A 71 3.63 19.61 -23.14
N LYS A 72 3.53 19.77 -24.46
CA LYS A 72 2.24 19.68 -25.16
C LYS A 72 1.92 18.21 -25.44
N HIS A 73 0.86 17.70 -24.81
CA HIS A 73 0.31 16.37 -25.03
C HIS A 73 -1.09 16.50 -25.63
N GLY A 74 -1.17 16.38 -26.97
CA GLY A 74 -2.38 16.67 -27.73
C GLY A 74 -2.81 18.13 -27.58
N GLY A 75 -4.03 18.36 -27.07
CA GLY A 75 -4.60 19.68 -26.82
C GLY A 75 -4.29 20.29 -25.45
N ARG A 76 -3.45 19.63 -24.61
CA ARG A 76 -3.20 20.03 -23.22
C ARG A 76 -1.71 20.24 -22.94
N TYR A 77 -1.42 21.07 -21.95
CA TYR A 77 -0.08 21.28 -21.42
C TYR A 77 0.08 20.53 -20.10
N LEU A 78 1.11 19.69 -20.01
CA LEU A 78 1.48 18.93 -18.82
C LEU A 78 2.79 19.46 -18.25
N TRP A 79 2.82 19.69 -16.95
CA TRP A 79 4.02 20.07 -16.20
C TRP A 79 4.56 18.88 -15.46
N ASN A 80 5.89 18.76 -15.37
CA ASN A 80 6.46 17.88 -14.36
C ASN A 80 6.19 18.49 -12.99
N ALA A 81 5.73 17.68 -12.04
CA ALA A 81 5.40 18.13 -10.70
C ALA A 81 5.86 17.17 -9.63
N ARG A 82 6.31 17.75 -8.52
CA ARG A 82 6.59 17.04 -7.27
C ARG A 82 5.36 17.15 -6.39
N ILE A 83 4.72 16.00 -6.14
CA ILE A 83 3.51 15.85 -5.34
C ILE A 83 3.90 15.31 -3.96
N ARG A 84 3.44 16.00 -2.91
CA ARG A 84 3.74 15.67 -1.53
C ARG A 84 2.50 15.82 -0.66
N LEU A 85 2.46 15.06 0.43
CA LEU A 85 1.42 15.17 1.45
C LEU A 85 1.63 16.46 2.27
N PRO A 86 0.56 17.15 2.69
CA PRO A 86 0.64 18.30 3.58
C PRO A 86 0.89 17.86 5.03
N LEU A 87 2.06 17.28 5.28
CA LEU A 87 2.41 16.72 6.58
C LEU A 87 2.44 17.81 7.65
N ARG A 88 1.62 17.64 8.69
CA ARG A 88 1.61 18.53 9.85
C ARG A 88 2.67 18.05 10.84
N THR A 89 3.71 18.84 11.08
CA THR A 89 4.71 18.53 12.11
C THR A 89 4.37 19.29 13.39
N ARG A 90 4.33 18.60 14.54
CA ARG A 90 4.19 19.26 15.86
C ARG A 90 5.52 19.81 16.37
N ASN A 91 6.63 19.31 15.83
CA ASN A 91 7.97 19.60 16.29
C ASN A 91 8.81 20.04 15.08
N GLN A 92 9.38 21.24 15.12
CA GLN A 92 10.22 21.76 14.02
C GLN A 92 11.48 20.89 13.78
N GLN A 93 11.87 20.08 14.76
CA GLN A 93 13.01 19.16 14.69
C GLN A 93 12.70 17.83 13.98
N GLU A 94 11.43 17.38 13.95
CA GLU A 94 11.04 16.27 13.07
C GLU A 94 10.92 16.82 11.64
N LYS A 95 12.05 16.80 10.92
CA LYS A 95 12.08 17.09 9.48
C LYS A 95 11.09 16.18 8.76
N GLY A 96 10.47 16.74 7.71
CA GLY A 96 9.39 16.16 6.92
C GLY A 96 9.57 14.68 6.52
N TYR A 97 8.49 14.07 6.05
CA TYR A 97 8.40 12.68 5.60
C TYR A 97 8.72 11.54 6.58
N SER A 98 9.56 11.77 7.60
CA SER A 98 10.08 10.71 8.46
C SER A 98 8.97 9.97 9.25
N LEU A 99 7.97 10.70 9.74
CA LEU A 99 6.80 10.11 10.38
C LEU A 99 5.94 9.33 9.39
N ALA A 100 5.70 9.87 8.19
CA ALA A 100 4.95 9.20 7.14
C ALA A 100 5.64 7.91 6.68
N ARG A 101 6.97 7.94 6.49
CA ARG A 101 7.80 6.76 6.21
C ARG A 101 7.58 5.66 7.25
N ARG A 102 7.73 5.97 8.54
CA ARG A 102 7.53 4.97 9.61
C ARG A 102 6.13 4.34 9.56
N LYS A 103 5.10 5.11 9.22
CA LYS A 103 3.73 4.59 9.06
C LYS A 103 3.62 3.67 7.85
N ILE A 104 4.22 4.05 6.72
CA ILE A 104 4.28 3.22 5.52
C ILE A 104 5.00 1.90 5.82
N ASP A 105 6.19 1.95 6.44
CA ASP A 105 6.96 0.77 6.83
C ASP A 105 6.16 -0.15 7.76
N THR A 106 5.46 0.43 8.74
CA THR A 106 4.59 -0.31 9.67
C THR A 106 3.47 -1.02 8.92
N LEU A 107 2.81 -0.34 7.99
CA LEU A 107 1.73 -0.93 7.20
C LEU A 107 2.23 -2.01 6.26
N LEU A 108 3.38 -1.81 5.61
CA LEU A 108 4.01 -2.80 4.74
C LEU A 108 4.29 -4.11 5.49
N GLU A 109 4.86 -4.03 6.68
CA GLU A 109 5.09 -5.20 7.56
C GLU A 109 3.77 -5.88 7.95
N LEU A 110 2.78 -5.11 8.39
CA LEU A 110 1.49 -5.68 8.80
C LEU A 110 0.76 -6.36 7.63
N LEU A 111 0.80 -5.78 6.43
CA LEU A 111 0.25 -6.38 5.22
C LEU A 111 0.93 -7.71 4.91
N ASN A 112 2.27 -7.75 4.95
CA ASN A 112 3.04 -8.99 4.80
C ASN A 112 2.61 -10.05 5.82
N TRP A 113 2.61 -9.68 7.10
CA TRP A 113 2.32 -10.59 8.21
C TRP A 113 0.91 -11.17 8.16
N TYR A 114 -0.09 -10.31 7.94
CA TYR A 114 -1.48 -10.73 7.92
C TYR A 114 -1.85 -11.48 6.64
N HIS A 115 -1.33 -11.07 5.48
CA HIS A 115 -1.53 -11.83 4.26
C HIS A 115 -0.92 -13.23 4.38
N ASN A 116 0.28 -13.37 4.95
CA ASN A 116 0.86 -14.69 5.21
C ASN A 116 -0.06 -15.57 6.08
N LEU A 117 -0.60 -15.01 7.16
CA LEU A 117 -1.57 -15.72 8.00
C LEU A 117 -2.82 -16.13 7.20
N PHE A 118 -3.33 -15.27 6.32
CA PHE A 118 -4.55 -15.54 5.54
C PHE A 118 -4.31 -16.59 4.46
N SER A 119 -3.21 -16.49 3.72
CA SER A 119 -2.79 -17.48 2.72
C SER A 119 -2.63 -18.86 3.35
N LEU A 120 -1.99 -18.95 4.54
CA LEU A 120 -1.84 -20.22 5.27
C LEU A 120 -3.16 -20.84 5.74
N ASN A 121 -4.23 -20.05 5.83
CA ASN A 121 -5.58 -20.53 6.12
C ASN A 121 -6.42 -20.77 4.85
N GLY A 122 -5.82 -20.70 3.66
CA GLY A 122 -6.48 -20.99 2.38
C GLY A 122 -7.38 -19.87 1.84
N LEU A 123 -7.30 -18.67 2.42
CA LEU A 123 -8.21 -17.58 2.05
C LEU A 123 -8.02 -17.12 0.59
N ASP A 124 -6.77 -17.11 0.11
CA ASP A 124 -6.44 -16.79 -1.28
C ASP A 124 -7.19 -17.68 -2.26
N ARG A 125 -7.20 -18.99 -1.99
CA ARG A 125 -7.94 -19.95 -2.81
C ARG A 125 -9.44 -19.79 -2.71
N GLU A 126 -9.95 -19.53 -1.51
CA GLU A 126 -11.39 -19.35 -1.28
C GLU A 126 -11.93 -18.13 -2.02
N ILE A 127 -11.19 -17.01 -2.01
CA ILE A 127 -11.64 -15.75 -2.59
C ILE A 127 -11.24 -15.63 -4.06
N LEU A 128 -9.96 -15.83 -4.38
CA LEU A 128 -9.39 -15.57 -5.70
C LEU A 128 -9.35 -16.82 -6.60
N GLY A 129 -9.65 -18.00 -6.05
CA GLY A 129 -9.60 -19.27 -6.78
C GLY A 129 -8.17 -19.75 -7.11
N ARG A 130 -7.14 -19.10 -6.55
CA ARG A 130 -5.72 -19.40 -6.79
C ARG A 130 -4.86 -19.08 -5.57
N GLU A 131 -3.74 -19.76 -5.41
CA GLU A 131 -2.82 -19.60 -4.27
C GLU A 131 -1.51 -18.88 -4.63
N GLU A 132 -1.06 -18.98 -5.89
CA GLU A 132 0.28 -18.53 -6.28
C GLU A 132 0.37 -17.03 -6.64
N GLY A 133 1.48 -16.39 -6.24
CA GLY A 133 1.86 -15.03 -6.63
C GLY A 133 1.01 -13.90 -6.03
N ASN A 134 0.04 -14.22 -5.16
CA ASN A 134 -0.85 -13.24 -4.56
C ASN A 134 -0.14 -12.32 -3.56
N HIS A 135 0.89 -12.84 -2.88
CA HIS A 135 1.64 -12.08 -1.87
C HIS A 135 2.39 -10.89 -2.47
N GLY A 136 3.26 -11.12 -3.46
CA GLY A 136 3.93 -10.05 -4.20
C GLY A 136 2.97 -9.07 -4.84
N LYS A 137 1.83 -9.54 -5.38
CA LYS A 137 0.79 -8.67 -5.97
C LYS A 137 0.16 -7.72 -4.95
N LEU A 138 -0.13 -8.17 -3.74
CA LEU A 138 -0.62 -7.29 -2.67
C LEU A 138 0.39 -6.17 -2.37
N LEU A 139 1.66 -6.54 -2.21
CA LEU A 139 2.69 -5.59 -1.81
C LEU A 139 3.02 -4.61 -2.93
N GLU A 140 2.99 -5.06 -4.19
CA GLU A 140 3.10 -4.20 -5.37
C GLU A 140 1.89 -3.27 -5.49
N TRP A 141 0.67 -3.79 -5.30
CA TRP A 141 -0.53 -2.95 -5.27
C TRP A 141 -0.43 -1.85 -4.20
N PHE A 142 0.09 -2.18 -3.02
CA PHE A 142 0.31 -1.20 -1.95
C PHE A 142 1.34 -0.13 -2.35
N TYR A 143 2.42 -0.54 -3.03
CA TYR A 143 3.40 0.39 -3.62
C TYR A 143 2.73 1.33 -4.65
N GLU A 144 1.90 0.79 -5.54
CA GLU A 144 1.18 1.55 -6.56
C GLU A 144 0.25 2.60 -5.93
N GLN A 145 -0.49 2.24 -4.87
CA GLN A 145 -1.36 3.19 -4.17
C GLN A 145 -0.58 4.42 -3.66
N LEU A 146 0.69 4.26 -3.30
CA LEU A 146 1.51 5.33 -2.74
C LEU A 146 2.26 6.11 -3.82
N PHE A 147 2.88 5.43 -4.78
CA PHE A 147 4.00 5.99 -5.53
C PHE A 147 3.85 5.96 -7.04
N VAL A 148 2.80 5.33 -7.58
CA VAL A 148 2.64 5.14 -9.02
C VAL A 148 1.40 5.89 -9.52
N ASP A 149 1.61 6.69 -10.57
CA ASP A 149 0.52 7.30 -11.32
C ASP A 149 0.06 6.28 -12.36
N THR A 150 -1.11 5.68 -12.13
CA THR A 150 -1.72 4.66 -12.99
C THR A 150 -2.84 5.27 -13.81
N ASP A 151 -3.37 4.57 -14.82
CA ASP A 151 -4.49 5.08 -15.61
C ASP A 151 -5.77 5.32 -14.79
N ASP A 152 -5.94 4.59 -13.69
CA ASP A 152 -7.12 4.64 -12.82
C ASP A 152 -7.00 5.69 -11.72
N HIS A 153 -5.80 5.90 -11.18
CA HIS A 153 -5.59 6.80 -10.05
C HIS A 153 -4.22 7.52 -10.10
N PRO A 154 -4.14 8.76 -9.58
CA PRO A 154 -2.86 9.44 -9.42
C PRO A 154 -2.02 8.77 -8.31
N LEU A 155 -0.74 9.12 -8.22
CA LEU A 155 0.11 8.77 -7.06
C LEU A 155 -0.18 9.66 -5.83
N LEU A 156 0.12 9.18 -4.62
CA LEU A 156 0.06 10.00 -3.39
C LEU A 156 1.35 10.79 -3.15
N LEU A 157 2.51 10.22 -3.50
CA LEU A 157 3.83 10.77 -3.17
C LEU A 157 4.82 10.52 -4.31
N GLY A 158 5.45 11.57 -4.85
CA GLY A 158 6.46 11.40 -5.89
C GLY A 158 6.44 12.47 -6.97
N GLU A 159 7.02 12.12 -8.11
CA GLU A 159 7.03 12.96 -9.31
C GLU A 159 6.01 12.43 -10.32
N ALA A 160 5.17 13.31 -10.86
CA ALA A 160 4.15 13.00 -11.86
C ALA A 160 4.02 14.14 -12.87
N LYS A 161 3.33 13.86 -13.99
CA LYS A 161 2.92 14.90 -14.93
C LYS A 161 1.52 15.41 -14.57
N VAL A 162 1.39 16.69 -14.27
CA VAL A 162 0.12 17.33 -13.90
C VAL A 162 -0.28 18.37 -14.94
N GLY A 163 -1.56 18.37 -15.33
CA GLY A 163 -2.12 19.41 -16.20
C GLY A 163 -2.36 20.73 -15.46
N GLY A 164 -2.52 21.82 -16.21
CA GLY A 164 -3.00 23.12 -15.68
C GLY A 164 -4.51 23.13 -15.34
N GLN A 165 -5.27 22.22 -15.94
CA GLN A 165 -6.61 21.79 -15.52
C GLN A 165 -6.53 20.26 -15.43
N GLU A 166 -7.11 19.69 -14.37
CA GLU A 166 -6.81 18.35 -13.83
C GLU A 166 -6.46 17.25 -14.86
N PRO A 167 -5.43 16.42 -14.56
CA PRO A 167 -5.02 15.32 -15.42
C PRO A 167 -6.11 14.26 -15.44
N ASN A 168 -7.03 14.36 -16.41
CA ASN A 168 -8.20 13.49 -16.57
C ASN A 168 -9.21 13.64 -15.41
N PRO A 169 -10.37 14.31 -15.60
CA PRO A 169 -11.39 14.44 -14.55
C PRO A 169 -11.96 13.09 -14.05
N LYS A 170 -11.56 11.97 -14.67
CA LYS A 170 -11.90 10.61 -14.23
C LYS A 170 -10.86 9.98 -13.30
N LYS A 171 -9.61 10.47 -13.26
CA LYS A 171 -8.59 9.96 -12.32
C LYS A 171 -8.88 10.53 -10.94
N THR A 172 -9.33 9.67 -10.03
CA THR A 172 -9.63 10.06 -8.65
C THR A 172 -8.85 9.18 -7.69
N PHE A 173 -8.52 9.72 -6.52
CA PHE A 173 -7.91 8.91 -5.48
C PHE A 173 -8.83 7.75 -5.08
N THR A 174 -8.28 6.54 -5.03
CA THR A 174 -9.01 5.34 -4.62
C THR A 174 -9.42 5.43 -3.15
N THR A 175 -10.35 4.57 -2.72
CA THR A 175 -10.69 4.44 -1.30
C THR A 175 -9.46 4.10 -0.45
N ALA A 176 -8.57 3.24 -0.96
CA ALA A 176 -7.32 2.89 -0.27
C ALA A 176 -6.41 4.10 -0.10
N GLN A 177 -6.26 4.91 -1.16
CA GLN A 177 -5.45 6.12 -1.11
C GLN A 177 -6.01 7.17 -0.15
N LYS A 178 -7.33 7.34 -0.09
CA LYS A 178 -7.99 8.25 0.87
C LYS A 178 -7.73 7.82 2.30
N ARG A 179 -7.87 6.52 2.61
CA ARG A 179 -7.53 5.95 3.94
C ARG A 179 -6.06 6.17 4.27
N LEU A 180 -5.16 5.88 3.34
CA LEU A 180 -3.73 6.12 3.50
C LEU A 180 -3.43 7.59 3.76
N TYR A 181 -4.02 8.49 2.99
CA TYR A 181 -3.86 9.93 3.14
C TYR A 181 -4.21 10.41 4.56
N GLU A 182 -5.39 10.04 5.06
CA GLU A 182 -5.85 10.39 6.41
C GLU A 182 -4.84 9.97 7.47
N THR A 183 -4.35 8.74 7.38
CA THR A 183 -3.37 8.20 8.31
C THR A 183 -2.00 8.86 8.18
N LEU A 184 -1.51 9.10 6.96
CA LEU A 184 -0.16 9.60 6.72
C LEU A 184 -0.02 11.09 7.07
N VAL A 185 -1.05 11.91 6.83
CA VAL A 185 -1.06 13.35 7.15
C VAL A 185 -1.19 13.60 8.66
N GLY A 186 -1.78 12.67 9.41
CA GLY A 186 -1.94 12.78 10.86
C GLY A 186 -0.62 12.94 11.62
N THR A 187 -0.62 13.77 12.67
CA THR A 187 0.60 14.03 13.47
C THR A 187 0.92 12.93 14.48
N ALA A 188 -0.04 12.06 14.78
CA ALA A 188 0.15 10.97 15.73
C ALA A 188 0.96 9.84 15.08
N ARG A 189 1.76 9.14 15.89
CA ARG A 189 2.29 7.83 15.48
C ARG A 189 1.11 6.88 15.30
N LEU A 190 1.23 5.99 14.32
CA LEU A 190 0.22 4.96 14.09
C LEU A 190 0.28 3.96 15.25
N ALA A 191 -0.75 3.97 16.10
CA ALA A 191 -0.81 3.10 17.27
C ALA A 191 -1.13 1.66 16.85
N GLY A 192 -0.69 0.66 17.64
CA GLY A 192 -0.81 -0.76 17.24
C GLY A 192 -2.20 -1.18 16.78
N LEU A 193 -3.25 -0.90 17.55
CA LEU A 193 -4.63 -1.28 17.17
C LEU A 193 -5.13 -0.55 15.90
N GLU A 194 -4.75 0.72 15.74
CA GLU A 194 -5.10 1.51 14.55
C GLU A 194 -4.37 0.99 13.31
N ALA A 195 -3.10 0.65 13.46
CA ALA A 195 -2.28 0.05 12.41
C ALA A 195 -2.89 -1.27 11.90
N VAL A 196 -3.30 -2.13 12.83
CA VAL A 196 -3.93 -3.42 12.52
C VAL A 196 -5.27 -3.23 11.81
N ARG A 197 -6.11 -2.31 12.27
CA ARG A 197 -7.39 -2.00 11.61
C ARG A 197 -7.16 -1.52 10.17
N LEU A 198 -6.24 -0.58 9.99
CA LEU A 198 -5.93 -0.08 8.66
C LEU A 198 -5.34 -1.16 7.74
N ALA A 199 -4.48 -2.03 8.26
CA ALA A 199 -3.95 -3.16 7.49
C ALA A 199 -5.08 -4.11 7.02
N PHE A 200 -6.09 -4.38 7.86
CA PHE A 200 -7.25 -5.17 7.47
C PHE A 200 -8.12 -4.47 6.43
N ASP A 201 -8.38 -3.17 6.59
CA ASP A 201 -9.11 -2.37 5.60
C ASP A 201 -8.39 -2.39 4.24
N LEU A 202 -7.06 -2.27 4.24
CA LEU A 202 -6.25 -2.33 3.03
C LEU A 202 -6.26 -3.71 2.37
N LEU A 203 -6.16 -4.79 3.17
CA LEU A 203 -6.30 -6.16 2.66
C LEU A 203 -7.68 -6.34 2.00
N GLU A 204 -8.75 -5.90 2.66
CA GLU A 204 -10.10 -5.93 2.08
C GLU A 204 -10.19 -5.23 0.73
N LEU A 205 -9.66 -4.01 0.66
CA LEU A 205 -9.66 -3.24 -0.58
C LEU A 205 -8.85 -3.91 -1.68
N TRP A 206 -7.71 -4.53 -1.33
CA TRP A 206 -6.91 -5.29 -2.29
C TRP A 206 -7.64 -6.53 -2.81
N TYR A 207 -8.18 -7.40 -1.96
CA TYR A 207 -8.91 -8.59 -2.44
C TYR A 207 -10.12 -8.22 -3.29
N ARG A 208 -10.83 -7.14 -2.95
CA ARG A 208 -11.93 -6.63 -3.78
C ARG A 208 -11.44 -6.18 -5.16
N ALA A 209 -10.34 -5.44 -5.21
CA ALA A 209 -9.74 -4.99 -6.46
C ALA A 209 -9.23 -6.18 -7.30
N GLU A 210 -8.48 -7.10 -6.69
CA GLU A 210 -7.93 -8.27 -7.37
C GLU A 210 -9.03 -9.23 -7.84
N PHE A 211 -10.08 -9.46 -7.05
CA PHE A 211 -11.19 -10.29 -7.51
C PHE A 211 -11.91 -9.65 -8.71
N SER A 212 -12.10 -8.33 -8.68
CA SER A 212 -12.76 -7.60 -9.77
C SER A 212 -11.93 -7.62 -11.06
N SER A 213 -10.60 -7.71 -10.98
CA SER A 213 -9.73 -7.87 -12.15
C SER A 213 -9.80 -9.29 -12.74
N LEU A 214 -10.12 -10.31 -11.92
CA LEU A 214 -10.19 -11.72 -12.33
C LEU A 214 -11.58 -12.19 -12.75
N SER A 215 -12.62 -11.50 -12.30
CA SER A 215 -14.01 -11.95 -12.44
C SER A 215 -14.92 -10.82 -12.84
N THR A 216 -15.82 -11.09 -13.80
CA THR A 216 -16.92 -10.19 -14.16
C THR A 216 -18.09 -10.26 -13.19
N ARG A 217 -18.08 -11.23 -12.26
CA ARG A 217 -19.10 -11.35 -11.22
C ARG A 217 -18.85 -10.29 -10.15
N PRO A 218 -19.90 -9.74 -9.53
CA PRO A 218 -19.72 -8.87 -8.39
C PRO A 218 -18.98 -9.65 -7.29
N PHE A 219 -18.04 -8.99 -6.62
CA PHE A 219 -17.47 -9.48 -5.37
C PHE A 219 -18.64 -9.82 -4.45
N SER A 220 -18.75 -11.09 -4.05
CA SER A 220 -19.96 -11.55 -3.38
C SER A 220 -20.19 -10.78 -2.07
N ALA A 221 -21.44 -10.63 -1.65
CA ALA A 221 -21.83 -10.06 -0.36
C ALA A 221 -21.42 -10.93 0.85
N VAL A 222 -20.43 -11.80 0.69
CA VAL A 222 -19.82 -12.49 1.82
C VAL A 222 -19.21 -11.43 2.73
N ASP A 223 -19.51 -11.54 4.02
CA ASP A 223 -18.97 -10.68 5.07
C ASP A 223 -17.46 -10.91 5.15
N TYR A 224 -16.73 -10.19 4.32
CA TYR A 224 -15.29 -10.28 4.18
C TYR A 224 -14.57 -9.99 5.51
N PRO A 225 -14.99 -8.98 6.30
CA PRO A 225 -14.54 -8.84 7.68
C PRO A 225 -14.72 -10.12 8.50
N ALA A 226 -15.86 -10.81 8.37
CA ALA A 226 -16.06 -12.10 9.05
C ALA A 226 -15.13 -13.21 8.53
N GLN A 227 -14.87 -13.29 7.23
CA GLN A 227 -13.89 -14.26 6.67
C GLN A 227 -12.47 -13.98 7.14
N LEU A 228 -12.02 -12.72 7.14
CA LEU A 228 -10.71 -12.35 7.70
C LEU A 228 -10.60 -12.73 9.17
N LEU A 229 -11.62 -12.39 9.96
CA LEU A 229 -11.68 -12.74 11.37
C LEU A 229 -11.72 -14.26 11.58
N GLN A 230 -12.39 -15.00 10.70
CA GLN A 230 -12.46 -16.46 10.76
C GLN A 230 -11.11 -17.11 10.41
N ALA A 231 -10.42 -16.63 9.37
CA ALA A 231 -9.08 -17.07 9.00
C ALA A 231 -8.11 -16.86 10.17
N VAL A 232 -8.16 -15.69 10.81
CA VAL A 232 -7.43 -15.42 12.06
C VAL A 232 -7.79 -16.43 13.15
N ARG A 233 -9.08 -16.73 13.34
CA ARG A 233 -9.57 -17.62 14.42
C ARG A 233 -9.12 -19.06 14.27
N ASN A 234 -8.97 -19.51 13.03
CA ASN A 234 -8.71 -20.89 12.70
C ASN A 234 -7.22 -21.28 12.81
N TYR A 235 -6.30 -20.35 13.09
CA TYR A 235 -4.87 -20.64 13.19
C TYR A 235 -4.42 -21.08 14.61
N PRO A 236 -3.56 -22.11 14.76
CA PRO A 236 -3.07 -22.98 13.67
C PRO A 236 -4.21 -23.83 13.10
N PRO A 237 -4.23 -24.08 11.77
CA PRO A 237 -5.33 -24.78 11.12
C PRO A 237 -5.59 -26.10 11.85
N ARG A 238 -6.86 -26.34 12.20
CA ARG A 238 -7.29 -27.49 13.02
C ARG A 238 -6.96 -28.85 12.40
N TYR A 239 -6.53 -28.88 11.13
CA TYR A 239 -6.05 -30.07 10.43
C TYR A 239 -4.88 -29.71 9.51
N PRO A 240 -3.84 -30.56 9.43
CA PRO A 240 -2.79 -30.39 8.44
C PRO A 240 -3.34 -30.77 7.05
N THR A 241 -3.77 -29.78 6.27
CA THR A 241 -4.07 -30.01 4.85
C THR A 241 -2.76 -30.20 4.10
N HIS A 242 -2.57 -31.45 3.67
CA HIS A 242 -1.59 -31.96 2.73
C HIS A 242 -0.12 -32.11 3.19
N LYS A 243 0.15 -33.34 3.63
CA LYS A 243 1.30 -34.17 3.21
C LYS A 243 2.47 -33.39 2.59
N MET A 244 3.48 -33.10 3.42
CA MET A 244 4.86 -33.21 2.95
C MET A 244 5.14 -34.68 2.61
N ALA A 245 4.71 -35.12 1.42
CA ALA A 245 5.23 -36.34 0.83
C ALA A 245 6.67 -36.07 0.40
N LYS A 246 7.61 -36.18 1.35
CA LYS A 246 9.00 -36.49 1.00
C LYS A 246 8.97 -37.88 0.36
N GLN A 247 8.96 -37.91 -0.97
CA GLN A 247 9.43 -39.07 -1.72
C GLN A 247 10.87 -39.35 -1.28
N ARG A 248 11.02 -40.31 -0.36
CA ARG A 248 12.25 -41.09 -0.25
C ARG A 248 12.35 -41.87 -1.56
N VAL A 249 13.14 -41.36 -2.50
CA VAL A 249 13.69 -42.18 -3.57
C VAL A 249 14.74 -43.07 -2.90
N LEU A 250 14.33 -44.29 -2.57
CA LEU A 250 15.24 -45.43 -2.46
C LEU A 250 15.19 -46.10 -3.83
N HIS A 251 16.25 -45.96 -4.61
CA HIS A 251 16.81 -46.98 -5.49
C HIS A 251 18.25 -46.59 -5.83
#